data_AF-A0A357ZZ93-F1
#
_entry.id   AF-A0A357ZZ93-F1
#
_cell.length_a   1.000
_cell.length_b   1.000
_cell.length_c   1.000
_cell.angle_alpha   90.00
_cell.angle_beta   90.00
_cell.angle_gamma   90.00
#
_symmetry.space_group_name_H-M   'P 1'
#
loop_
_entity.id
_entity.type
_entity.pdbx_description
1 polymer ?
#
loop_
_entity_poly.entity_id
_entity_poly.type
_entity_poly.pdbx_seq_one_letter_code
_entity_poly.pdbx_strand_id
1 'polypeptide(L)'
;MTMYRREEVEAAFAEFRRRGIETHDWSGWAELFTEDALYEEHNLGVFNGRAAIQKWIVECMADYPTMTLWIEWYMIEGNRISFYIWNNL
;
A
#
# COMPACT_ATOMS: atom_id res chain seq x y z
N MET A 1 -4.94 4.43 21.35
CA MET A 1 -4.12 4.30 20.14
C MET A 1 -2.83 3.61 20.52
N THR A 2 -2.48 2.51 19.85
CA THR A 2 -1.21 1.82 20.08
C THR A 2 -0.06 2.74 19.65
N MET A 3 0.92 2.94 20.54
CA MET A 3 2.05 3.82 20.28
C MET A 3 3.22 2.99 19.77
N TYR A 4 3.57 3.15 18.49
CA TYR A 4 4.76 2.56 17.88
C TYR A 4 5.89 3.59 17.86
N ARG A 5 7.15 3.12 17.86
CA ARG A 5 8.29 4.02 17.67
C ARG A 5 8.25 4.57 16.25
N ARG A 6 8.63 5.84 16.09
CA ARG A 6 8.66 6.48 14.77
C ARG A 6 9.50 5.70 13.76
N GLU A 7 10.65 5.18 14.19
CA GLU A 7 11.54 4.37 13.34
C GLU A 7 10.86 3.11 12.80
N GLU A 8 9.97 2.50 13.59
CA GLU A 8 9.24 1.28 13.20
C GLU A 8 8.21 1.59 12.11
N VAL A 9 7.50 2.71 12.25
CA VAL A 9 6.52 3.20 11.26
C VAL A 9 7.22 3.59 9.96
N GLU A 10 8.38 4.26 10.06
CA GLU A 10 9.21 4.62 8.91
C GLU A 10 9.74 3.36 8.18
N ALA A 11 10.19 2.35 8.91
CA ALA A 11 10.64 1.09 8.35
C ALA A 11 9.50 0.32 7.64
N ALA A 12 8.32 0.26 8.26
CA ALA A 12 7.14 -0.35 7.64
C ALA A 12 6.75 0.37 6.34
N PHE A 13 6.83 1.70 6.32
CA PHE A 13 6.55 2.48 5.13
C PHE A 13 7.59 2.30 4.03
N ALA A 14 8.86 2.19 4.39
CA ALA A 14 9.93 1.90 3.43
C ALA A 14 9.68 0.55 2.74
N GLU A 15 9.27 -0.48 3.48
CA GLU A 15 8.93 -1.78 2.90
C GLU A 15 7.68 -1.73 2.02
N PHE A 16 6.64 -0.98 2.45
CA PHE A 16 5.45 -0.73 1.63
C PHE A 16 5.81 -0.11 0.28
N ARG A 17 6.67 0.92 0.29
CA ARG A 17 7.14 1.58 -0.93
C ARG A 17 8.00 0.64 -1.78
N ARG A 18 8.92 -0.10 -1.18
CA ARG A 18 9.78 -1.03 -1.90
C ARG A 18 8.95 -2.06 -2.69
N ARG A 19 7.98 -2.71 -2.04
CA ARG A 19 7.14 -3.73 -2.70
C ARG A 19 6.19 -3.13 -3.74
N GLY A 20 5.50 -2.04 -3.40
CA GLY A 20 4.45 -1.48 -4.25
C GLY A 20 4.96 -0.55 -5.35
N ILE A 21 5.99 0.26 -5.09
CA ILE A 21 6.41 1.34 -5.99
C ILE A 21 7.67 0.97 -6.77
N GLU A 22 8.64 0.33 -6.11
CA GLU A 22 9.96 0.08 -6.71
C GLU A 22 10.00 -1.25 -7.44
N THR A 23 9.40 -2.31 -6.87
CA THR A 23 9.51 -3.66 -7.43
C THR A 23 8.21 -4.20 -8.04
N HIS A 24 7.07 -3.51 -7.84
CA HIS A 24 5.74 -3.99 -8.27
C HIS A 24 5.44 -5.44 -7.83
N ASP A 25 5.91 -5.82 -6.64
CA ASP A 25 5.62 -7.10 -6.02
C ASP A 25 4.24 -7.03 -5.36
N TRP A 26 3.18 -7.06 -6.16
CA TRP A 26 1.80 -6.86 -5.69
C TRP A 26 1.34 -7.96 -4.74
N SER A 27 1.79 -9.20 -4.98
CA SER A 27 1.49 -10.31 -4.08
C SER A 27 2.17 -10.11 -2.73
N GLY A 28 3.47 -9.81 -2.71
CA GLY A 28 4.18 -9.52 -1.47
C GLY A 28 3.71 -8.23 -0.80
N TRP A 29 3.32 -7.21 -1.56
CA TRP A 29 2.76 -5.98 -1.02
C TRP A 29 1.48 -6.25 -0.23
N ALA A 30 0.63 -7.16 -0.71
CA ALA A 30 -0.58 -7.56 0.00
C ALA A 30 -0.30 -8.30 1.32
N GLU A 31 0.86 -8.96 1.46
CA GLU A 31 1.26 -9.63 2.71
C GLU A 31 1.48 -8.66 3.88
N LEU A 32 1.72 -7.37 3.59
CA LEU A 32 1.94 -6.34 4.60
C LEU A 32 0.66 -5.97 5.38
N PHE A 33 -0.50 -6.36 4.87
CA PHE A 33 -1.79 -6.11 5.53
C PHE A 33 -2.13 -7.20 6.55
N THR A 34 -2.86 -6.81 7.60
CA THR A 34 -3.41 -7.77 8.58
C THR A 34 -4.52 -8.61 7.94
N GLU A 35 -4.81 -9.77 8.54
CA GLU A 35 -5.85 -10.69 8.04
C GLU A 35 -7.24 -10.03 7.95
N ASP A 36 -7.50 -9.06 8.81
CA ASP A 36 -8.74 -8.31 8.97
C ASP A 36 -8.68 -6.88 8.39
N ALA A 37 -7.64 -6.56 7.59
CA ALA A 37 -7.46 -5.21 7.05
C ALA A 37 -8.63 -4.75 6.16
N LEU A 38 -8.99 -3.48 6.28
CA LEU A 38 -9.92 -2.81 5.38
C LEU A 38 -9.13 -1.96 4.38
N TYR A 39 -9.34 -2.20 3.09
CA TYR A 39 -8.79 -1.38 2.02
C TYR A 39 -9.90 -0.72 1.24
N GLU A 40 -9.95 0.61 1.28
CA GLU A 40 -10.91 1.43 0.53
C GLU A 40 -10.18 2.11 -0.62
N GLU A 41 -10.47 1.65 -1.84
CA GLU A 41 -10.05 2.30 -3.06
C GLU A 41 -11.20 3.18 -3.57
N HIS A 42 -10.93 4.48 -3.77
CA HIS A 42 -11.95 5.49 -4.01
C HIS A 42 -12.90 5.18 -5.18
N ASN A 43 -12.40 4.54 -6.24
CA ASN A 43 -13.10 4.28 -7.49
C ASN A 43 -13.29 2.78 -7.79
N LEU A 44 -12.47 1.91 -7.20
CA LEU A 44 -12.38 0.49 -7.53
C LEU A 44 -13.01 -0.41 -6.46
N GLY A 45 -13.39 0.16 -5.30
CA GLY A 45 -14.25 -0.50 -4.32
C GLY A 45 -13.60 -0.70 -2.95
N VAL A 46 -14.22 -1.57 -2.16
CA VAL A 46 -13.84 -1.82 -0.76
C VAL A 46 -13.54 -3.30 -0.56
N PHE A 47 -12.36 -3.61 -0.04
CA PHE A 47 -11.86 -4.97 0.13
C PHE A 47 -11.63 -5.26 1.62
N ASN A 48 -12.25 -6.35 2.10
CA ASN A 48 -12.19 -6.76 3.50
C ASN A 48 -11.31 -8.00 3.65
N GLY A 49 -10.24 -7.85 4.41
CA GLY A 49 -9.24 -8.85 4.71
C GLY A 49 -8.13 -8.97 3.65
N ARG A 50 -6.94 -9.36 4.11
CA ARG A 50 -5.73 -9.52 3.27
C ARG A 50 -5.98 -10.35 2.00
N ALA A 51 -6.73 -11.44 2.09
CA ALA A 51 -7.02 -12.31 0.95
C ALA A 51 -7.80 -11.59 -0.16
N ALA A 52 -8.76 -10.74 0.20
CA ALA A 52 -9.52 -9.95 -0.76
C ALA A 52 -8.64 -8.86 -1.40
N ILE A 53 -7.81 -8.19 -0.59
CA ILE A 53 -6.85 -7.17 -1.05
C ILE A 53 -5.86 -7.80 -2.04
N GLN A 54 -5.26 -8.94 -1.71
CA GLN A 54 -4.28 -9.63 -2.55
C GLN A 54 -4.87 -10.02 -3.90
N LYS A 55 -6.06 -10.63 -3.90
CA LYS A 55 -6.74 -11.02 -5.14
C LYS A 55 -6.95 -9.80 -6.03
N TRP A 56 -7.52 -8.73 -5.47
CA TRP A 56 -7.84 -7.53 -6.23
C TRP A 56 -6.58 -6.84 -6.77
N ILE A 57 -5.57 -6.55 -5.94
CA ILE A 57 -4.42 -5.75 -6.38
C ILE A 57 -3.62 -6.46 -7.48
N VAL A 58 -3.46 -7.79 -7.39
CA VAL A 58 -2.77 -8.59 -8.41
C VAL A 58 -3.53 -8.58 -9.74
N GLU A 59 -4.86 -8.77 -9.69
CA GLU A 59 -5.70 -8.73 -10.89
C GLU A 59 -5.72 -7.31 -11.51
N CYS A 60 -5.92 -6.28 -10.68
CA CYS A 60 -6.01 -4.89 -11.13
C CYS A 60 -4.71 -4.40 -11.78
N MET A 61 -3.56 -4.70 -11.17
CA MET A 61 -2.27 -4.23 -11.67
C MET A 61 -1.79 -4.97 -12.91
N ALA A 62 -2.34 -6.16 -13.21
CA ALA A 62 -2.05 -6.89 -14.43
C ALA A 62 -2.48 -6.12 -15.70
N ASP A 63 -3.52 -5.28 -15.59
CA ASP A 63 -4.01 -4.43 -16.68
C ASP A 63 -3.10 -3.20 -16.92
N TYR A 64 -2.19 -2.89 -15.99
CA TYR A 64 -1.35 -1.69 -15.99
C TYR A 64 0.16 -2.00 -15.86
N PRO A 65 0.73 -2.86 -16.74
CA PRO A 65 2.10 -3.37 -16.58
C PRO A 65 3.20 -2.30 -16.73
N THR A 66 2.87 -1.15 -17.34
CA THR A 66 3.78 -0.03 -17.57
C THR A 66 3.56 1.13 -16.60
N MET A 67 2.62 1.01 -15.66
CA MET A 67 2.36 2.08 -14.69
C MET A 67 3.63 2.39 -13.90
N THR A 68 3.88 3.68 -13.70
CA THR A 68 4.93 4.18 -12.81
C THR A 68 4.31 4.94 -11.65
N LEU A 69 4.94 4.80 -10.49
CA LEU A 69 4.45 5.30 -9.22
C LEU A 69 5.53 6.17 -8.58
N TRP A 70 5.15 7.33 -8.04
CA TRP A 70 6.08 8.12 -7.21
C TRP A 70 5.35 8.91 -6.14
N ILE A 71 5.91 8.93 -4.94
CA ILE A 71 5.38 9.66 -3.80
C ILE A 71 5.99 11.06 -3.78
N GLU A 72 5.16 12.09 -3.90
CA GLU A 72 5.57 13.49 -3.81
C GLU A 72 5.91 13.86 -2.37
N TRP A 73 5.01 13.51 -1.45
CA TRP A 73 5.13 13.83 -0.03
C TRP A 73 4.43 12.77 0.81
N TYR A 74 4.88 12.66 2.06
CA TYR A 74 4.23 11.87 3.10
C TYR A 74 4.38 12.55 4.46
N MET A 75 3.47 12.23 5.37
CA MET A 75 3.49 12.67 6.77
C MET A 75 3.22 11.47 7.67
N ILE A 76 3.89 11.46 8.83
CA ILE A 76 3.71 10.44 9.87
C ILE A 76 3.17 11.11 11.12
N GLU A 77 2.01 10.64 11.57
CA GLU A 77 1.35 11.06 12.81
C GLU A 77 1.07 9.83 13.67
N GLY A 78 1.90 9.62 14.69
CA GLY A 78 1.85 8.39 15.50
C GLY A 78 2.09 7.17 14.62
N ASN A 79 1.08 6.32 14.49
CA ASN A 79 1.09 5.10 13.67
C ASN A 79 0.32 5.25 12.34
N ARG A 80 -0.01 6.48 11.96
CA ARG A 80 -0.71 6.80 10.71
C ARG A 80 0.24 7.44 9.71
N ILE A 81 0.10 7.04 8.46
CA ILE A 81 0.81 7.62 7.34
C ILE A 81 -0.21 8.18 6.36
N SER A 82 -0.01 9.43 5.98
CA SER A 82 -0.74 10.08 4.88
C SER A 82 0.27 10.42 3.80
N PHE A 83 0.02 10.06 2.56
CA PHE A 83 0.93 10.34 1.46
C PHE A 83 0.17 10.70 0.19
N TYR A 84 0.84 11.44 -0.68
CA TYR A 84 0.35 11.73 -2.02
C TYR A 84 1.22 11.00 -3.04
N ILE A 85 0.56 10.19 -3.86
CA ILE A 85 1.18 9.34 -4.86
C ILE A 85 0.61 9.69 -6.23
N TRP A 86 1.51 9.73 -7.22
CA TRP A 86 1.15 9.84 -8.61
C TRP A 86 1.13 8.47 -9.25
N ASN A 87 0.06 8.18 -9.99
CA ASN A 87 -0.11 6.99 -10.81
C ASN A 87 -0.04 7.42 -12.28
N ASN A 88 1.09 7.16 -12.94
CA ASN A 88 1.34 7.57 -14.32
C ASN A 88 1.28 6.37 -15.25
N LEU A 89 0.45 6.46 -16.29
CA LEU A 89 0.36 5.50 -17.39
C LEU A 89 1.02 6.04 -18.66
#